data_AF-A0A7W5DGM0-F1
#
_entry.id   AF-A0A7W5DGM0-F1
#
_cell.length_a   1.000
_cell.length_b   1.000
_cell.length_c   1.000
_cell.angle_alpha   90.00
_cell.angle_beta   90.00
_cell.angle_gamma   90.00
#
_symmetry.space_group_name_H-M   'P 1'
#
loop_
_entity.id
_entity.type
_entity.pdbx_description
1 polymer ?
#
loop_
_entity_poly.entity_id
_entity_poly.type
_entity_poly.pdbx_seq_one_letter_code
_entity_poly.pdbx_strand_id
1 'polypeptide(L)'
;MPHRAIGTDPRDLAPLREQRLLIRYGVSFIDESLRPRAMRILRKLDNGSRLARSEFALLSRAVEQRSKQSLARAYHLREASHFAKKFRRTGDPWTAVNASSCYRRGGEPHAALEIVADLSLDCLKTPAILAALCTTKGGVMRDLGRLDEALRFGELAHRCEPSDYRPCTLLGATHIERGNLREGLAWYQRAAQRGADVSTLDEELRAIFAQALSR
;
A
#
# COMPACT_ATOMS: atom_id res chain seq x y z
N MET A 1 7.63 54.95 -23.04
CA MET A 1 7.80 53.57 -23.55
C MET A 1 7.04 52.63 -22.62
N PRO A 2 5.91 52.03 -23.01
CA PRO A 2 5.15 51.17 -22.13
C PRO A 2 5.82 49.79 -22.05
N HIS A 3 6.12 49.34 -20.82
CA HIS A 3 6.49 47.95 -20.54
C HIS A 3 5.33 47.03 -20.93
N ARG A 4 5.48 46.26 -22.01
CA ARG A 4 4.59 45.13 -22.31
C ARG A 4 4.82 44.07 -21.23
N ALA A 5 3.82 43.86 -20.37
CA ALA A 5 3.71 42.65 -19.59
C ALA A 5 3.62 41.46 -20.55
N ILE A 6 4.63 40.61 -20.58
CA ILE A 6 4.57 39.32 -21.28
C ILE A 6 3.63 38.44 -20.46
N GLY A 7 2.34 38.52 -20.75
CA GLY A 7 1.38 37.53 -20.27
C GLY A 7 1.66 36.22 -20.98
N THR A 8 2.27 35.26 -20.30
CA THR A 8 2.40 33.87 -20.78
C THR A 8 1.01 33.30 -21.08
N ASP A 9 0.76 32.86 -22.32
CA ASP A 9 -0.51 32.24 -22.73
C ASP A 9 -0.72 30.95 -21.90
N PRO A 10 -1.92 30.71 -21.34
CA PRO A 10 -2.27 29.45 -20.67
C PRO A 10 -1.94 28.19 -21.50
N ARG A 11 -1.96 28.28 -22.84
CA ARG A 11 -1.60 27.21 -23.77
C ARG A 11 -0.10 26.92 -23.77
N ASP A 12 0.74 27.93 -23.58
CA ASP A 12 2.20 27.78 -23.47
C ASP A 12 2.62 27.16 -22.13
N LEU A 13 1.76 27.26 -21.11
CA LEU A 13 1.97 26.66 -19.79
C LEU A 13 1.48 25.21 -19.69
N ALA A 14 0.64 24.74 -20.62
CA ALA A 14 0.07 23.40 -20.55
C ALA A 14 1.14 22.29 -20.64
N PRO A 15 2.10 22.32 -21.59
CA PRO A 15 3.18 21.33 -21.64
C PRO A 15 4.04 21.32 -20.38
N LEU A 16 4.33 22.51 -19.81
CA LEU A 16 5.11 22.64 -18.57
C LEU A 16 4.37 22.06 -17.36
N ARG A 17 3.05 22.26 -17.27
CA ARG A 17 2.21 21.67 -16.22
C ARG A 17 2.17 20.15 -16.32
N GLU A 18 2.07 19.62 -17.53
CA GLU A 18 2.08 18.18 -17.77
C GLU A 18 3.43 17.56 -17.41
N GLN A 19 4.53 18.15 -17.86
CA GLN A 19 5.87 17.66 -17.53
C GLN A 19 6.13 17.68 -16.02
N ARG A 20 5.69 18.72 -15.31
CA ARG A 20 5.78 18.79 -13.84
C ARG A 20 5.02 17.65 -13.15
N LEU A 21 3.84 17.31 -13.67
CA LEU A 21 3.01 16.23 -13.15
C LEU A 21 3.69 14.88 -13.32
N LEU A 22 4.26 14.64 -14.51
CA LEU A 22 5.02 13.44 -14.82
C LEU A 22 6.22 13.27 -13.88
N ILE A 23 7.02 14.32 -13.70
CA ILE A 23 8.16 14.34 -12.77
C ILE A 23 7.70 14.05 -11.34
N ARG A 24 6.64 14.71 -10.86
CA ARG A 24 6.11 14.54 -9.50
C ARG A 24 5.75 13.09 -9.18
N TYR A 25 5.19 12.38 -10.15
CA TYR A 25 4.77 10.99 -9.99
C TYR A 25 5.80 9.98 -10.51
N GLY A 26 7.00 10.43 -10.88
CA GLY A 26 8.07 9.57 -11.39
C GLY A 26 7.69 8.84 -12.68
N VAL A 27 6.83 9.44 -13.50
CA VAL A 27 6.37 8.88 -14.77
C VAL A 27 7.25 9.40 -15.90
N SER A 28 8.10 8.54 -16.45
CA SER A 28 9.02 8.87 -17.54
C SER A 28 8.44 8.58 -18.93
N PHE A 29 7.53 7.62 -19.02
CA PHE A 29 6.87 7.23 -20.27
C PHE A 29 5.40 6.92 -20.02
N ILE A 30 4.56 7.35 -20.96
CA ILE A 30 3.15 6.99 -21.04
C ILE A 30 2.87 6.50 -22.46
N ASP A 31 2.16 5.38 -22.57
CA ASP A 31 1.62 4.90 -23.84
C ASP A 31 0.76 5.98 -24.51
N GLU A 32 1.11 6.34 -25.75
CA GLU A 32 0.49 7.44 -26.47
C GLU A 32 -1.02 7.25 -26.65
N SER A 33 -1.48 6.01 -26.83
CA SER A 33 -2.90 5.68 -26.96
C SER A 33 -3.69 5.93 -25.67
N LEU A 34 -3.01 5.87 -24.51
CA LEU A 34 -3.60 6.07 -23.20
C LEU A 34 -3.29 7.45 -22.60
N ARG A 35 -2.38 8.23 -23.21
CA ARG A 35 -1.89 9.50 -22.68
C ARG A 35 -3.00 10.46 -22.24
N PRO A 36 -4.03 10.77 -23.06
CA PRO A 36 -5.08 11.71 -22.64
C PRO A 36 -5.82 11.24 -21.38
N ARG A 37 -6.08 9.93 -21.26
CA ARG A 37 -6.76 9.34 -20.10
C ARG A 37 -5.85 9.30 -18.88
N ALA A 38 -4.59 8.89 -19.05
CA ALA A 38 -3.59 8.85 -18.00
C ALA A 38 -3.33 10.23 -17.41
N MET A 39 -3.14 11.26 -18.24
CA MET A 39 -2.93 12.64 -17.79
C MET A 39 -4.13 13.18 -17.02
N ARG A 40 -5.36 12.88 -17.45
CA ARG A 40 -6.56 13.25 -16.69
C ARG A 40 -6.60 12.59 -15.31
N ILE A 41 -6.23 11.32 -15.19
CA ILE A 41 -6.17 10.60 -13.91
C ILE A 41 -5.08 11.17 -13.01
N LEU A 42 -3.89 11.47 -13.56
CA LEU A 42 -2.81 12.09 -12.81
C LEU A 42 -3.21 13.47 -12.27
N ARG A 43 -3.90 14.30 -13.06
CA ARG A 43 -4.39 15.61 -12.60
C ARG A 43 -5.42 15.45 -11.47
N LYS A 44 -6.30 14.45 -11.57
CA LYS A 44 -7.27 14.11 -10.51
C LYS A 44 -6.54 13.73 -9.21
N LEU A 45 -5.52 12.88 -9.30
CA LEU A 45 -4.68 12.49 -8.17
C LEU A 45 -3.95 13.69 -7.54
N ASP A 46 -3.42 14.59 -8.37
CA ASP A 46 -2.71 15.81 -7.97
C ASP A 46 -3.60 16.82 -7.25
N ASN A 47 -4.85 16.94 -7.69
CA ASN A 47 -5.89 17.73 -7.03
C ASN A 47 -6.36 17.10 -5.69
N GLY A 48 -5.72 16.03 -5.21
CA GLY A 48 -6.02 15.38 -3.95
C GLY A 48 -7.26 14.48 -3.99
N SER A 49 -7.82 14.21 -5.17
CA SER A 49 -8.98 13.33 -5.32
C SER A 49 -8.59 11.85 -5.25
N ARG A 50 -9.51 11.03 -4.74
CA ARG A 50 -9.37 9.56 -4.78
C ARG A 50 -9.53 9.03 -6.20
N LEU A 51 -8.86 7.93 -6.50
CA LEU A 51 -9.01 7.21 -7.76
C LEU A 51 -9.87 5.97 -7.54
N ALA A 52 -10.73 5.67 -8.51
CA ALA A 52 -11.35 4.36 -8.58
C ALA A 52 -10.29 3.29 -8.89
N ARG A 53 -10.54 2.04 -8.47
CA ARG A 53 -9.64 0.91 -8.77
C ARG A 53 -9.40 0.74 -10.27
N SER A 54 -10.42 0.95 -11.10
CA SER A 54 -10.31 0.90 -12.56
C SER A 54 -9.46 2.03 -13.13
N GLU A 55 -9.54 3.24 -12.56
CA GLU A 55 -8.68 4.37 -12.95
C GLU A 55 -7.22 4.09 -12.61
N PHE A 56 -6.95 3.58 -11.40
CA PHE A 56 -5.59 3.19 -11.00
C PHE A 56 -5.04 2.04 -11.86
N ALA A 57 -5.86 1.04 -12.18
CA ALA A 57 -5.47 -0.06 -13.06
C ALA A 57 -5.16 0.42 -14.49
N LEU A 58 -5.96 1.34 -15.05
CA LEU A 58 -5.69 1.96 -16.35
C LEU A 58 -4.37 2.72 -16.32
N LEU A 59 -4.18 3.58 -15.31
CA LEU A 59 -2.96 4.36 -15.17
C LEU A 59 -1.73 3.47 -15.02
N SER A 60 -1.83 2.39 -14.24
CA SER A 60 -0.76 1.41 -14.06
C SER A 60 -0.40 0.66 -15.35
N ARG A 61 -1.37 0.44 -16.24
CA ARG A 61 -1.14 -0.15 -17.58
C ARG A 61 -0.52 0.83 -18.56
N ALA A 62 -0.80 2.12 -18.39
CA ALA A 62 -0.34 3.17 -19.29
C ALA A 62 1.14 3.55 -19.09
N VAL A 63 1.75 3.16 -17.97
CA VAL A 63 3.13 3.53 -17.63
C VAL A 63 4.07 2.33 -17.63
N GLU A 64 5.36 2.64 -17.81
CA GLU A 64 6.43 1.65 -17.70
C GLU A 64 6.66 1.15 -16.26
N GLN A 65 7.29 -0.04 -16.14
CA GLN A 65 7.40 -0.78 -14.87
C GLN A 65 8.03 0.05 -13.73
N ARG A 66 9.11 0.81 -14.00
CA ARG A 66 9.75 1.66 -12.98
C ARG A 66 8.84 2.74 -12.41
N SER A 67 7.88 3.22 -13.21
CA SER A 67 6.95 4.27 -12.80
C SER A 67 5.80 3.72 -11.93
N LYS A 68 5.49 2.43 -12.04
CA LYS A 68 4.38 1.80 -11.31
C LYS A 68 4.55 1.88 -9.79
N GLN A 69 5.78 1.79 -9.28
CA GLN A 69 6.03 1.87 -7.84
C GLN A 69 5.68 3.25 -7.28
N SER A 70 6.16 4.32 -7.93
CA SER A 70 5.87 5.71 -7.54
C SER A 70 4.37 6.02 -7.57
N LEU A 71 3.67 5.51 -8.59
CA LEU A 71 2.22 5.67 -8.71
C LEU A 71 1.45 4.86 -7.66
N ALA A 72 1.84 3.61 -7.43
CA ALA A 72 1.24 2.78 -6.40
C ALA A 72 1.39 3.44 -5.02
N ARG A 73 2.59 3.96 -4.71
CA ARG A 73 2.84 4.74 -3.49
C ARG A 73 1.90 5.94 -3.38
N ALA A 74 1.82 6.77 -4.42
CA ALA A 74 0.95 7.95 -4.41
C ALA A 74 -0.53 7.59 -4.23
N TYR A 75 -1.01 6.57 -4.93
CA TYR A 75 -2.37 6.06 -4.80
C TYR A 75 -2.66 5.57 -3.37
N HIS A 76 -1.79 4.74 -2.82
CA HIS A 76 -1.96 4.19 -1.48
C HIS A 76 -1.92 5.28 -0.39
N LEU A 77 -1.05 6.29 -0.51
CA LEU A 77 -1.04 7.41 0.43
C LEU A 77 -2.32 8.26 0.38
N ARG A 78 -2.96 8.37 -0.78
CA ARG A 78 -4.26 9.04 -0.91
C ARG A 78 -5.39 8.24 -0.27
N GLU A 79 -5.41 6.93 -0.49
CA GLU A 79 -6.36 6.04 0.19
C GLU A 79 -6.15 6.05 1.71
N ALA A 80 -4.89 6.01 2.16
CA ALA A 80 -4.54 6.06 3.57
C ALA A 80 -5.04 7.35 4.23
N SER A 81 -4.81 8.50 3.61
CA SER A 81 -5.29 9.80 4.09
C SER A 81 -6.81 9.86 4.21
N HIS A 82 -7.52 9.28 3.23
CA HIS A 82 -8.98 9.21 3.24
C HIS A 82 -9.50 8.36 4.41
N PHE A 83 -8.99 7.14 4.55
CA PHE A 83 -9.38 6.26 5.65
C PHE A 83 -8.98 6.85 7.00
N ALA A 84 -7.78 7.43 7.14
CA ALA A 84 -7.35 8.08 8.38
C ALA A 84 -8.29 9.22 8.78
N LYS A 85 -8.70 10.09 7.84
CA LYS A 85 -9.69 11.15 8.11
C LYS A 85 -11.04 10.57 8.52
N LYS A 86 -11.48 9.50 7.88
CA LYS A 86 -12.74 8.82 8.24
C LYS A 86 -12.64 8.20 9.63
N PHE A 87 -11.54 7.52 9.97
CA PHE A 87 -11.31 6.92 11.27
C PHE A 87 -11.33 7.96 12.39
N ARG A 88 -10.61 9.08 12.23
CA ARG A 88 -10.66 10.20 13.20
C ARG A 88 -12.06 10.73 13.47
N ARG A 89 -12.97 10.61 12.50
CA ARG A 89 -14.37 11.06 12.65
C ARG A 89 -15.28 10.00 13.26
N THR A 90 -15.05 8.72 12.97
CA THR A 90 -15.99 7.65 13.32
C THR A 90 -15.51 6.71 14.42
N GLY A 91 -14.22 6.69 14.73
CA GLY A 91 -13.61 5.71 15.64
C GLY A 91 -13.69 4.26 15.14
N ASP A 92 -14.10 4.03 13.89
CA ASP A 92 -14.34 2.69 13.34
C ASP A 92 -13.01 1.93 13.14
N PRO A 93 -12.78 0.81 13.85
CA PRO A 93 -11.53 0.06 13.76
C PRO A 93 -11.26 -0.51 12.36
N TRP A 94 -12.29 -0.83 11.58
CA TRP A 94 -12.11 -1.28 10.19
C TRP A 94 -11.53 -0.19 9.31
N THR A 95 -11.95 1.04 9.55
CA THR A 95 -11.40 2.20 8.86
C THR A 95 -9.93 2.43 9.24
N ALA A 96 -9.54 2.23 10.51
CA ALA A 96 -8.14 2.29 10.92
C ALA A 96 -7.27 1.19 10.30
N VAL A 97 -7.76 -0.06 10.27
CA VAL A 97 -7.12 -1.19 9.58
C VAL A 97 -6.85 -0.86 8.12
N ASN A 98 -7.85 -0.31 7.41
CA ASN A 98 -7.71 0.09 6.02
C ASN A 98 -6.71 1.24 5.84
N ALA A 99 -6.71 2.23 6.74
CA ALA A 99 -5.76 3.33 6.71
C ALA A 99 -4.31 2.84 6.89
N SER A 100 -4.06 2.04 7.94
CA SER A 100 -2.74 1.50 8.24
C SER A 100 -2.23 0.58 7.12
N SER A 101 -3.08 -0.31 6.59
CA SER A 101 -2.75 -1.12 5.40
C SER A 101 -2.36 -0.28 4.17
N CYS A 102 -3.02 0.87 3.96
CA CYS A 102 -2.67 1.78 2.87
C CYS A 102 -1.38 2.56 3.15
N TYR A 103 -1.13 3.01 4.38
CA TYR A 103 0.15 3.66 4.73
C TYR A 103 1.33 2.71 4.55
N ARG A 104 1.20 1.43 4.97
CA ARG A 104 2.21 0.39 4.75
C ARG A 104 2.55 0.22 3.27
N ARG A 105 1.54 0.01 2.41
CA ARG A 105 1.74 -0.09 0.95
C ARG A 105 2.21 1.21 0.31
N GLY A 106 1.95 2.33 0.96
CA GLY A 106 2.49 3.63 0.63
C GLY A 106 3.93 3.82 1.07
N GLY A 107 4.55 2.87 1.78
CA GLY A 107 5.91 2.98 2.31
C GLY A 107 6.04 3.96 3.48
N GLU A 108 5.00 4.08 4.31
CA GLU A 108 4.96 4.94 5.51
C GLU A 108 4.60 4.12 6.76
N PRO A 109 5.46 3.17 7.20
CA PRO A 109 5.13 2.27 8.30
C PRO A 109 4.98 2.98 9.65
N HIS A 110 5.65 4.11 9.86
CA HIS A 110 5.50 4.92 11.07
C HIS A 110 4.10 5.57 11.15
N ALA A 111 3.63 6.17 10.05
CA ALA A 111 2.25 6.68 9.99
C ALA A 111 1.22 5.54 10.12
N ALA A 112 1.54 4.35 9.59
CA ALA A 112 0.71 3.17 9.77
C ALA A 112 0.64 2.72 11.23
N LEU A 113 1.74 2.84 11.99
CA LEU A 113 1.80 2.55 13.41
C LEU A 113 0.94 3.52 14.23
N GLU A 114 1.09 4.83 13.99
CA GLU A 114 0.31 5.87 14.69
C GLU A 114 -1.19 5.63 14.60
N ILE A 115 -1.69 5.19 13.43
CA ILE A 115 -3.11 4.92 13.23
C ILE A 115 -3.65 3.77 14.11
N VAL A 116 -2.82 2.76 14.38
CA VAL A 116 -3.26 1.53 15.07
C VAL A 116 -2.71 1.39 16.49
N ALA A 117 -1.82 2.29 16.92
CA ALA A 117 -1.17 2.22 18.23
C ALA A 117 -2.19 2.22 19.37
N ASP A 118 -3.14 3.15 19.34
CA ASP A 118 -4.09 3.39 20.43
C ASP A 118 -5.30 2.46 20.41
N LEU A 119 -5.44 1.62 19.37
CA LEU A 119 -6.52 0.65 19.30
C LEU A 119 -6.24 -0.52 20.25
N SER A 120 -6.96 -0.52 21.38
CA SER A 120 -6.97 -1.67 22.30
C SER A 120 -7.69 -2.85 21.68
N LEU A 121 -7.07 -4.03 21.77
CA LEU A 121 -7.67 -5.29 21.33
C LEU A 121 -8.89 -5.65 22.19
N ASP A 122 -8.87 -5.32 23.48
CA ASP A 122 -9.93 -5.69 24.44
C ASP A 122 -11.27 -5.00 24.15
N CYS A 123 -11.24 -3.89 23.41
CA CYS A 123 -12.44 -3.14 23.03
C CYS A 123 -13.12 -3.69 21.76
N LEU A 124 -12.53 -4.69 21.09
CA LEU A 124 -13.02 -5.23 19.84
C LEU A 124 -13.95 -6.42 20.05
N LYS A 125 -15.16 -6.33 19.48
CA LYS A 125 -16.27 -7.24 19.78
C LYS A 125 -16.32 -8.50 18.93
N THR A 126 -15.56 -8.59 17.84
CA THR A 126 -15.64 -9.75 16.92
C THR A 126 -14.26 -10.33 16.60
N PRO A 127 -14.14 -11.66 16.45
CA PRO A 127 -12.89 -12.30 16.05
C PRO A 127 -12.32 -11.77 14.73
N ALA A 128 -13.19 -11.46 13.77
CA ALA A 128 -12.79 -10.96 12.47
C ALA A 128 -12.02 -9.62 12.54
N ILE A 129 -12.51 -8.64 13.33
CA ILE A 129 -11.80 -7.36 13.45
C ILE A 129 -10.56 -7.47 14.33
N LEU A 130 -10.57 -8.34 15.35
CA LEU A 130 -9.39 -8.68 16.15
C LEU A 130 -8.29 -9.25 15.26
N ALA A 131 -8.60 -10.26 14.45
CA ALA A 131 -7.65 -10.88 13.52
C ALA A 131 -7.14 -9.88 12.48
N ALA A 132 -8.02 -9.04 11.92
CA ALA A 132 -7.63 -8.02 10.95
C ALA A 132 -6.70 -6.96 11.55
N LEU A 133 -6.99 -6.48 12.77
CA LEU A 133 -6.14 -5.51 13.47
C LEU A 133 -4.80 -6.14 13.87
N CYS A 134 -4.79 -7.37 14.38
CA CYS A 134 -3.55 -8.08 14.72
C CYS A 134 -2.69 -8.30 13.48
N THR A 135 -3.25 -8.79 12.37
CA THR A 135 -2.52 -8.93 11.10
C THR A 135 -1.95 -7.59 10.62
N THR A 136 -2.71 -6.51 10.80
CA THR A 136 -2.27 -5.16 10.41
C THR A 136 -1.14 -4.67 11.31
N LYS A 137 -1.27 -4.79 12.64
CA LYS A 137 -0.21 -4.45 13.60
C LYS A 137 1.06 -5.26 13.35
N GLY A 138 0.93 -6.57 13.15
CA GLY A 138 2.07 -7.44 12.87
C GLY A 138 2.76 -7.08 11.54
N GLY A 139 1.97 -6.74 10.52
CA GLY A 139 2.52 -6.19 9.27
C GLY A 139 3.27 -4.87 9.47
N VAL A 140 2.77 -3.94 10.28
CA VAL A 140 3.49 -2.71 10.63
C VAL A 140 4.82 -3.06 11.31
N MET A 141 4.83 -4.01 12.25
CA MET A 141 6.06 -4.42 12.94
C MET A 141 7.07 -5.05 11.99
N ARG A 142 6.62 -5.87 11.04
CA ARG A 142 7.46 -6.45 9.99
C ARG A 142 8.13 -5.36 9.16
N ASP A 143 7.36 -4.38 8.68
CA ASP A 143 7.88 -3.26 7.89
C ASP A 143 8.90 -2.41 8.66
N LEU A 144 8.79 -2.36 10.00
CA LEU A 144 9.73 -1.68 10.90
C LEU A 144 10.91 -2.56 11.35
N GLY A 145 11.01 -3.80 10.86
CA GLY A 145 12.06 -4.76 11.26
C GLY A 145 11.89 -5.35 12.66
N ARG A 146 10.76 -5.10 13.35
CA ARG A 146 10.42 -5.64 14.67
C ARG A 146 9.84 -7.04 14.55
N LEU A 147 10.63 -7.98 14.02
CA LEU A 147 10.17 -9.29 13.55
C LEU A 147 9.53 -10.15 14.66
N ASP A 148 10.06 -10.13 15.88
CA ASP A 148 9.48 -10.90 16.99
C ASP A 148 8.06 -10.42 17.34
N GLU A 149 7.81 -9.12 17.24
CA GLU A 149 6.48 -8.56 17.49
C GLU A 149 5.52 -8.86 16.34
N ALA A 150 6.03 -8.84 15.11
CA ALA A 150 5.29 -9.27 13.93
C ALA A 150 4.80 -10.72 14.06
N LEU A 151 5.66 -11.64 14.54
CA LEU A 151 5.29 -13.03 14.82
C LEU A 151 4.20 -13.12 15.89
N ARG A 152 4.36 -12.45 17.04
CA ARG A 152 3.34 -12.47 18.10
C ARG A 152 1.97 -12.02 17.62
N PHE A 153 1.92 -10.94 16.84
CA PHE A 153 0.66 -10.46 16.26
C PHE A 153 0.09 -11.39 15.18
N GLY A 154 0.95 -11.97 14.33
CA GLY A 154 0.52 -12.96 13.33
C GLY A 154 -0.06 -14.21 13.96
N GLU A 155 0.57 -14.74 15.01
CA GLU A 155 0.07 -15.89 15.77
C GLU A 155 -1.27 -15.58 16.46
N LEU A 156 -1.39 -14.40 17.07
CA LEU A 156 -2.65 -13.98 17.68
C LEU A 156 -3.76 -13.85 16.63
N ALA A 157 -3.46 -13.23 15.49
CA ALA A 157 -4.42 -13.12 14.39
C ALA A 157 -4.87 -14.49 13.89
N HIS A 158 -3.93 -15.43 13.73
CA HIS A 158 -4.23 -16.79 13.30
C HIS A 158 -5.07 -17.55 14.32
N ARG A 159 -4.83 -17.38 15.63
CA ARG A 159 -5.67 -17.97 16.68
C ARG A 159 -7.09 -17.41 16.66
N CYS A 160 -7.25 -16.12 16.41
CA CYS A 160 -8.56 -15.47 16.33
C CYS A 160 -9.37 -15.92 15.10
N GLU A 161 -8.71 -16.06 13.94
CA GLU A 161 -9.36 -16.50 12.71
C GLU A 161 -8.48 -17.53 11.97
N PRO A 162 -8.54 -18.82 12.37
CA PRO A 162 -7.67 -19.85 11.80
C PRO A 162 -7.94 -20.17 10.33
N SER A 163 -9.11 -19.78 9.83
CA SER A 163 -9.52 -19.98 8.44
C SER A 163 -8.93 -18.91 7.49
N ASP A 164 -8.50 -17.77 8.03
CA ASP A 164 -7.96 -16.67 7.24
C ASP A 164 -6.52 -16.96 6.79
N TYR A 165 -6.25 -16.74 5.51
CA TYR A 165 -4.91 -16.92 4.94
C TYR A 165 -3.97 -15.75 5.28
N ARG A 166 -4.48 -14.55 5.58
CA ARG A 166 -3.66 -13.33 5.74
C ARG A 166 -2.68 -13.38 6.92
N PRO A 167 -3.06 -13.94 8.10
CA PRO A 167 -2.08 -14.21 9.15
C PRO A 167 -0.97 -15.17 8.71
N CYS A 168 -1.32 -16.17 7.89
CA CYS A 168 -0.35 -17.17 7.40
C CYS A 168 0.68 -16.51 6.48
N THR A 169 0.29 -15.60 5.57
CA THR A 169 1.26 -14.91 4.72
C THR A 169 2.19 -13.99 5.52
N LEU A 170 1.66 -13.28 6.52
CA LEU A 170 2.47 -12.48 7.43
C LEU A 170 3.50 -13.32 8.18
N LEU A 171 3.07 -14.44 8.78
CA LEU A 171 3.96 -15.36 9.50
C LEU A 171 5.02 -15.93 8.56
N GLY A 172 4.61 -16.37 7.37
CA GLY A 172 5.51 -16.91 6.36
C GLY A 172 6.63 -15.94 6.01
N ALA A 173 6.27 -14.72 5.64
CA ALA A 173 7.24 -13.70 5.29
C ALA A 173 8.15 -13.31 6.46
N THR A 174 7.59 -13.16 7.66
CA THR A 174 8.35 -12.78 8.87
C THR A 174 9.36 -13.86 9.25
N HIS A 175 9.01 -15.15 9.11
CA HIS A 175 9.94 -16.24 9.33
C HIS A 175 11.08 -16.24 8.30
N ILE A 176 10.80 -16.01 7.01
CA ILE A 176 11.85 -15.92 5.98
C ILE A 176 12.80 -14.76 6.26
N GLU A 177 12.28 -13.58 6.61
CA GLU A 177 13.08 -12.41 6.95
C GLU A 177 13.95 -12.62 8.20
N ARG A 178 13.57 -13.53 9.09
CA ARG A 178 14.37 -13.97 10.26
C ARG A 178 15.37 -15.09 9.91
N GLY A 179 15.44 -15.53 8.66
CA GLY A 179 16.30 -16.64 8.21
C GLY A 179 15.69 -18.04 8.40
N ASN A 180 14.45 -18.15 8.90
CA ASN A 180 13.77 -19.41 9.14
C ASN A 180 13.00 -19.87 7.90
N LEU A 181 13.72 -20.17 6.82
CA LEU A 181 13.14 -20.48 5.50
C LEU A 181 12.12 -21.62 5.55
N ARG A 182 12.43 -22.72 6.24
CA ARG A 182 11.55 -23.90 6.33
C ARG A 182 10.19 -23.56 6.94
N GLU A 183 10.19 -22.82 8.05
CA GLU A 183 8.94 -22.43 8.72
C GLU A 183 8.17 -21.41 7.88
N GLY A 184 8.90 -20.49 7.24
CA GLY A 184 8.31 -19.51 6.33
C GLY A 184 7.53 -20.14 5.18
N LEU A 185 8.15 -21.11 4.50
CA LEU A 185 7.50 -21.84 3.41
C LEU A 185 6.31 -22.68 3.89
N ALA A 186 6.38 -23.29 5.08
CA ALA A 186 5.25 -24.02 5.66
C ALA A 186 4.05 -23.10 5.90
N TRP A 187 4.27 -21.87 6.35
CA TRP A 187 3.20 -20.87 6.49
C TRP A 187 2.63 -20.39 5.15
N TYR A 188 3.47 -20.22 4.12
CA TYR A 188 2.96 -19.93 2.77
C TYR A 188 2.10 -21.08 2.21
N GLN A 189 2.49 -22.34 2.44
CA GLN A 189 1.66 -23.50 2.09
C GLN A 189 0.31 -23.47 2.83
N ARG A 190 0.31 -23.15 4.12
CA ARG A 190 -0.91 -22.96 4.92
C ARG A 190 -1.79 -21.84 4.37
N ALA A 191 -1.21 -20.76 3.86
CA ALA A 191 -1.95 -19.67 3.21
C ALA A 191 -2.63 -20.14 1.91
N ALA A 192 -1.90 -20.87 1.06
CA ALA A 192 -2.42 -21.43 -0.18
C ALA A 192 -3.59 -22.41 0.07
N GLN A 193 -3.45 -23.29 1.07
CA GLN A 193 -4.52 -24.22 1.50
C GLN A 193 -5.79 -23.50 1.96
N ARG A 194 -5.68 -22.24 2.39
CA ARG A 194 -6.79 -21.38 2.84
C ARG A 194 -7.32 -20.44 1.74
N GLY A 195 -6.93 -20.68 0.48
CA GLY A 195 -7.46 -19.95 -0.67
C GLY A 195 -6.73 -18.65 -0.99
N ALA A 196 -5.50 -18.45 -0.48
CA ALA A 196 -4.64 -17.39 -1.01
C ALA A 196 -4.32 -17.66 -2.48
N ASP A 197 -4.34 -16.61 -3.29
CA ASP A 197 -3.95 -16.69 -4.70
C ASP A 197 -2.46 -17.01 -4.82
N VAL A 198 -2.14 -18.16 -5.43
CA VAL A 198 -0.77 -18.67 -5.52
C VAL A 198 0.15 -17.72 -6.29
N SER A 199 -0.36 -17.06 -7.34
CA SER A 199 0.44 -16.12 -8.13
C SER A 199 0.89 -14.92 -7.30
N THR A 200 0.01 -14.42 -6.43
CA THR A 200 0.31 -13.34 -5.48
C THR A 200 1.33 -13.77 -4.43
N LEU A 201 1.23 -15.01 -3.93
CA LEU A 201 2.22 -15.55 -2.97
C LEU A 201 3.61 -15.67 -3.61
N ASP A 202 3.68 -16.16 -4.84
CA ASP A 202 4.94 -16.30 -5.59
C ASP A 202 5.59 -14.93 -5.85
N GLU A 203 4.80 -13.91 -6.18
CA GLU A 203 5.28 -12.53 -6.32
C GLU A 203 5.85 -11.98 -5.01
N GLU A 204 5.17 -12.20 -3.87
CA GLU A 204 5.65 -11.76 -2.57
C GLU A 204 6.96 -12.47 -2.18
N LEU A 205 7.03 -13.79 -2.37
CA LEU A 205 8.23 -14.57 -2.12
C LEU A 205 9.42 -14.06 -2.95
N ARG A 206 9.23 -13.82 -4.24
CA ARG A 206 10.28 -13.24 -5.10
C ARG A 206 10.76 -11.89 -4.57
N ALA A 207 9.85 -11.03 -4.11
CA ALA A 207 10.21 -9.74 -3.55
C ALA A 207 11.04 -9.87 -2.26
N ILE A 208 10.64 -10.77 -1.35
CA ILE A 208 11.37 -11.03 -0.10
C ILE A 208 12.78 -11.56 -0.40
N PHE A 209 12.92 -12.53 -1.31
CA PHE A 209 14.22 -13.07 -1.68
C PHE A 209 15.11 -12.03 -2.37
N ALA A 210 14.54 -11.22 -3.28
CA ALA A 210 15.28 -10.14 -3.91
C ALA A 210 15.82 -9.14 -2.87
N GLN A 211 15.03 -8.83 -1.84
CA GLN A 211 15.45 -7.93 -0.78
C GLN A 211 16.53 -8.55 0.13
N ALA A 212 16.42 -9.85 0.43
CA ALA A 212 17.43 -10.57 1.21
C ALA A 212 18.79 -10.65 0.49
N LEU A 213 18.78 -10.76 -0.85
CA LEU A 213 20.00 -10.76 -1.68
C LEU A 213 20.63 -9.37 -1.87
N SER A 214 19.91 -8.32 -1.48
CA SER A 214 20.36 -6.92 -1.62
C SER A 214 20.97 -6.34 -0.34
N ARG A 215 21.05 -7.13 0.74
CA ARG A 215 21.61 -6.78 2.05
C ARG A 215 22.95 -7.46 2.26
#